data_AF-A0A0H5QWS4-F1
#
_entry.id   AF-A0A0H5QWS4-F1
#
_cell.length_a   1.000
_cell.length_b   1.000
_cell.length_c   1.000
_cell.angle_alpha   90.00
_cell.angle_beta   90.00
_cell.angle_gamma   90.00
#
_symmetry.space_group_name_H-M   'P 1'
#
loop_
_entity.id
_entity.type
_entity.pdbx_description
1 polymer ?
#
loop_
_entity_poly.entity_id
_entity_poly.type
_entity_poly.pdbx_seq_one_letter_code
_entity_poly.pdbx_strand_id
1 'polypeptide(L)'
;AKAGRCVSISTRLSTRNALSSVERGKMNPSPQESMCNWADPPLDYAQCYCEENIWKLCMRAKIAGADLKNIFAVFISNPQQQVQLLKQRAGQAEDNWSVVWDYHVVLVTHLDSISMVIDPDSVLGLQTDFDDYVSQTFVQPTCILGYFKPLSATIQSRLCRR
;
A
#
# COMPACT_ATOMS: atom_id res chain seq x y z
N ALA A 1 -18.74 1.43 -2.38
CA ALA A 1 -17.74 2.41 -1.93
C ALA A 1 -17.72 3.60 -2.89
N LYS A 2 -16.98 4.67 -2.61
CA LYS A 2 -16.78 5.78 -3.56
C LYS A 2 -15.36 5.63 -4.09
N ALA A 3 -15.17 5.59 -5.41
CA ALA A 3 -13.83 5.56 -5.99
C ALA A 3 -12.99 6.77 -5.52
N GLY A 4 -11.75 6.51 -5.12
CA GLY A 4 -10.76 7.54 -4.88
C GLY A 4 -10.43 8.27 -6.19
N ARG A 5 -10.23 9.59 -6.12
CA ARG A 5 -9.73 10.35 -7.26
C ARG A 5 -8.21 10.35 -7.22
N CYS A 6 -7.61 9.89 -8.32
CA CYS A 6 -6.17 9.91 -8.57
C CYS A 6 -5.90 10.71 -9.85
N VAL A 7 -4.97 11.65 -9.78
CA VAL A 7 -4.52 12.43 -10.94
C VAL A 7 -3.00 12.32 -11.07
N SER A 8 -2.53 11.88 -12.24
CA SER A 8 -1.12 11.93 -12.60
C SER A 8 -0.70 13.38 -12.84
N ILE A 9 0.42 13.79 -12.23
CA ILE A 9 1.07 15.05 -12.60
C ILE A 9 1.76 14.79 -13.95
N SER A 10 1.67 15.71 -14.91
CA SER A 10 2.44 15.65 -16.16
C SER A 10 3.37 16.85 -16.21
N THR A 11 4.66 16.64 -15.99
CA THR A 11 5.68 17.64 -16.25
C THR A 11 6.52 17.22 -17.45
N ARG A 12 6.28 17.88 -18.61
CA ARG A 12 7.19 17.76 -19.76
C ARG A 12 8.54 18.31 -19.35
N LEU A 13 9.55 17.45 -19.17
CA LEU A 13 10.96 17.76 -19.39
C LEU A 13 11.74 16.43 -19.51
N SER A 14 12.53 16.35 -20.59
CA SER A 14 13.32 15.17 -20.96
C SER A 14 14.67 15.18 -20.25
N THR A 15 15.08 14.06 -19.66
CA THR A 15 16.45 13.52 -19.77
C THR A 15 16.53 12.07 -19.28
N ARG A 16 17.34 11.27 -20.00
CA ARG A 16 17.71 9.88 -19.71
C ARG A 16 18.76 9.81 -18.59
N ASN A 17 18.72 8.78 -17.73
CA ASN A 17 19.87 7.90 -17.49
C ASN A 17 19.56 6.69 -16.58
N ALA A 18 20.46 5.71 -16.66
CA ALA A 18 20.35 4.29 -16.33
C ALA A 18 20.44 3.93 -14.83
N LEU A 19 19.88 2.77 -14.46
CA LEU A 19 20.01 2.12 -13.15
C LEU A 19 20.89 0.86 -13.26
N SER A 20 21.81 0.70 -12.30
CA SER A 20 22.59 -0.52 -12.07
C SER A 20 21.95 -1.36 -10.96
N SER A 21 21.99 -2.68 -11.14
CA SER A 21 21.45 -3.67 -10.21
C SER A 21 22.42 -3.97 -9.06
N VAL A 22 21.91 -4.06 -7.83
CA VAL A 22 22.59 -4.69 -6.70
C VAL A 22 21.71 -5.84 -6.22
N GLU A 23 22.17 -7.07 -6.44
CA GLU A 23 21.55 -8.28 -5.87
C GLU A 23 21.92 -8.37 -4.39
N ARG A 24 20.92 -8.36 -3.51
CA ARG A 24 21.07 -8.75 -2.10
C ARG A 24 20.61 -10.19 -1.92
N GLY A 25 21.47 -10.97 -1.26
CA GLY A 25 21.35 -12.42 -1.09
C GLY A 25 20.07 -12.88 -0.38
N LYS A 26 19.63 -14.08 -0.76
CA LYS A 26 18.45 -14.76 -0.24
C LYS A 26 18.71 -15.22 1.20
N MET A 27 18.06 -14.59 2.17
CA MET A 27 17.78 -15.24 3.46
C MET A 27 16.48 -16.05 3.31
N ASN A 28 16.50 -17.29 3.80
CA ASN A 28 15.31 -18.14 3.81
C ASN A 28 14.33 -17.60 4.86
N PRO A 29 13.08 -17.35 4.47
CA PRO A 29 12.11 -16.84 5.42
C PRO A 29 11.73 -17.89 6.45
N SER A 30 11.56 -17.42 7.68
CA SER A 30 11.06 -18.19 8.81
C SER A 30 9.62 -18.69 8.56
N PRO A 31 9.14 -19.73 9.27
CA PRO A 31 7.81 -20.32 9.03
C PRO A 31 6.63 -19.34 9.18
N GLN A 32 6.82 -18.15 9.73
CA GLN A 32 5.75 -17.16 9.98
C GLN A 32 5.60 -16.15 8.84
N GLU A 33 6.68 -15.90 8.09
CA GLU A 33 6.66 -15.13 6.83
C GLU A 33 5.85 -15.85 5.73
N SER A 34 5.51 -17.12 5.94
CA SER A 34 4.77 -17.96 5.00
C SER A 34 3.24 -17.81 5.05
N MET A 35 2.68 -17.05 6.00
CA MET A 35 1.24 -17.15 6.30
C MET A 35 0.29 -16.46 5.30
N CYS A 36 0.76 -15.53 4.47
CA CYS A 36 -0.07 -14.95 3.40
C CYS A 36 0.75 -14.65 2.16
N ASN A 37 0.58 -15.50 1.13
CA ASN A 37 0.98 -15.12 -0.21
C ASN A 37 0.02 -14.04 -0.73
N TRP A 38 0.40 -12.77 -0.56
CA TRP A 38 -0.40 -11.62 -1.02
C TRP A 38 -0.63 -11.61 -2.54
N ALA A 39 0.21 -12.31 -3.31
CA ALA A 39 0.12 -12.37 -4.76
C ALA A 39 -0.74 -13.54 -5.30
N ASP A 40 -0.89 -14.65 -4.56
CA ASP A 40 -1.61 -15.86 -5.02
C ASP A 40 -2.81 -16.29 -4.13
N PRO A 41 -4.05 -16.38 -4.65
CA PRO A 41 -4.47 -16.10 -6.04
C PRO A 41 -4.34 -14.63 -6.46
N PRO A 42 -4.23 -14.34 -7.77
CA PRO A 42 -4.21 -12.96 -8.27
C PRO A 42 -5.35 -12.13 -7.67
N LEU A 43 -5.03 -10.91 -7.26
CA LEU A 43 -6.04 -9.98 -6.73
C LEU A 43 -6.98 -9.58 -7.89
N ASP A 44 -8.28 -9.72 -7.67
CA ASP A 44 -9.30 -9.09 -8.51
C ASP A 44 -9.26 -7.56 -8.27
N TYR A 45 -8.25 -6.93 -8.87
CA TYR A 45 -7.87 -5.55 -8.63
C TYR A 45 -8.79 -4.59 -9.40
N ALA A 46 -9.25 -3.55 -8.69
CA ALA A 46 -9.99 -2.45 -9.28
C ALA A 46 -9.25 -1.12 -9.06
N GLN A 47 -8.86 -0.46 -10.16
CA GLN A 47 -8.19 0.83 -10.11
C GLN A 47 -9.07 1.88 -9.41
N CYS A 48 -8.47 2.71 -8.55
CA CYS A 48 -9.16 3.74 -7.76
C CYS A 48 -10.14 3.22 -6.69
N TYR A 49 -10.20 1.91 -6.44
CA TYR A 49 -10.95 1.30 -5.33
C TYR A 49 -9.98 0.65 -4.33
N CYS A 50 -8.98 1.42 -3.88
CA CYS A 50 -7.94 0.92 -2.99
C CYS A 50 -8.52 0.37 -1.68
N GLU A 51 -9.60 0.93 -1.16
CA GLU A 51 -10.31 0.38 0.00
C GLU A 51 -10.88 -1.04 -0.24
N GLU A 52 -11.41 -1.31 -1.43
CA GLU A 52 -11.95 -2.63 -1.78
C GLU A 52 -10.81 -3.63 -2.05
N ASN A 53 -9.73 -3.17 -2.70
CA ASN A 53 -8.52 -3.97 -2.91
C ASN A 53 -7.90 -4.40 -1.57
N ILE A 54 -7.71 -3.47 -0.63
CA ILE A 54 -7.19 -3.77 0.71
C ILE A 54 -8.16 -4.63 1.51
N TRP A 55 -9.49 -4.42 1.39
CA TRP A 55 -10.47 -5.30 2.02
C TRP A 55 -10.34 -6.75 1.54
N LYS A 56 -10.17 -6.98 0.22
CA LYS A 56 -9.96 -8.32 -0.34
C LYS A 56 -8.69 -8.98 0.24
N LEU A 57 -7.60 -8.22 0.38
CA LEU A 57 -6.37 -8.71 1.04
C LEU A 57 -6.61 -9.06 2.52
N CYS A 58 -7.36 -8.23 3.25
CA CYS A 58 -7.72 -8.51 4.65
C CYS A 58 -8.54 -9.80 4.78
N MET A 59 -9.49 -10.04 3.86
CA MET A 59 -10.27 -11.28 3.85
C MET A 59 -9.41 -12.50 3.56
N ARG A 60 -8.43 -12.37 2.68
CA ARG A 60 -7.46 -13.43 2.42
C ARG A 60 -6.67 -13.80 3.68
N ALA A 61 -6.17 -12.79 4.40
CA ALA A 61 -5.48 -13.00 5.67
C ALA A 61 -6.36 -13.70 6.70
N LYS A 62 -7.63 -13.28 6.81
CA LYS A 62 -8.60 -13.92 7.70
C LYS A 62 -8.85 -15.39 7.33
N ILE A 63 -9.06 -15.69 6.05
CA ILE A 63 -9.33 -17.05 5.57
C ILE A 63 -8.11 -17.96 5.76
N ALA A 64 -6.91 -17.41 5.57
CA ALA A 64 -5.65 -18.11 5.83
C ALA A 64 -5.35 -18.33 7.33
N GLY A 65 -6.19 -17.84 8.23
CA GLY A 65 -5.99 -17.97 9.67
C GLY A 65 -4.91 -17.05 10.25
N ALA A 66 -4.59 -15.95 9.56
CA ALA A 66 -3.60 -15.00 10.03
C ALA A 66 -4.02 -14.27 11.31
N ASP A 67 -3.04 -13.94 12.15
CA ASP A 67 -3.28 -13.14 13.35
C ASP A 67 -3.53 -11.67 12.97
N LEU A 68 -4.81 -11.31 12.94
CA LEU A 68 -5.28 -9.99 12.55
C LEU A 68 -4.92 -8.88 13.53
N LYS A 69 -4.35 -9.19 14.71
CA LYS A 69 -3.90 -8.15 15.67
C LYS A 69 -2.72 -7.34 15.13
N ASN A 70 -1.96 -7.94 14.21
CA ASN A 70 -0.73 -7.42 13.64
C ASN A 70 -0.89 -6.93 12.19
N ILE A 71 -2.13 -6.82 11.72
CA ILE A 71 -2.45 -6.42 10.35
C ILE A 71 -3.41 -5.23 10.41
N PHE A 72 -3.09 -4.18 9.65
CA PHE A 72 -3.75 -2.88 9.71
C PHE A 72 -4.12 -2.42 8.30
N ALA A 73 -5.36 -2.01 8.10
CA ALA A 73 -5.71 -1.19 6.94
C ALA A 73 -5.47 0.28 7.31
N VAL A 74 -4.59 0.95 6.57
CA VAL A 74 -4.15 2.32 6.86
C VAL A 74 -4.67 3.26 5.80
N PHE A 75 -5.45 4.26 6.24
CA PHE A 75 -5.93 5.35 5.39
C PHE A 75 -4.92 6.49 5.38
N ILE A 76 -4.61 6.96 4.17
CA ILE A 76 -3.68 8.06 3.92
C ILE A 76 -4.48 9.19 3.27
N SER A 77 -4.61 10.32 3.94
CA SER A 77 -5.28 11.51 3.42
C SER A 77 -4.84 12.75 4.22
N ASN A 78 -5.30 13.93 3.81
CA ASN A 78 -5.12 15.18 4.53
C ASN A 78 -6.43 15.99 4.48
N PRO A 79 -6.57 17.07 5.28
CA PRO A 79 -7.81 17.88 5.29
C PRO A 79 -8.21 18.44 3.92
N GLN A 80 -7.24 18.65 3.02
CA GLN A 80 -7.44 19.15 1.67
C GLN A 80 -7.85 18.05 0.68
N GLN A 81 -7.78 16.78 1.07
CA GLN A 81 -7.96 15.64 0.18
C GLN A 81 -7.09 15.75 -1.08
N GLN A 82 -5.82 16.08 -0.86
CA GLN A 82 -4.80 16.25 -1.89
C GLN A 82 -3.47 15.76 -1.34
N VAL A 83 -3.30 14.44 -1.25
CA VAL A 83 -2.05 13.82 -0.82
C VAL A 83 -1.25 13.40 -2.05
N GLN A 84 -0.03 13.93 -2.17
CA GLN A 84 0.90 13.54 -3.22
C GLN A 84 1.69 12.32 -2.77
N LEU A 85 1.59 11.24 -3.55
CA LEU A 85 2.34 10.00 -3.37
C LEU A 85 3.20 9.74 -4.61
N LEU A 86 4.47 9.43 -4.40
CA LEU A 86 5.39 8.98 -5.44
C LEU A 86 5.30 7.47 -5.61
N LYS A 87 5.92 6.93 -6.66
CA LYS A 87 6.02 5.47 -6.86
C LYS A 87 4.66 4.78 -6.99
N GLN A 88 3.67 5.45 -7.59
CA GLN A 88 2.33 4.91 -7.82
C GLN A 88 2.13 4.55 -9.29
N ARG A 89 1.51 3.40 -9.58
CA ARG A 89 1.32 2.81 -10.92
C ARG A 89 0.54 3.70 -11.89
N ALA A 90 -0.31 4.58 -11.37
CA ALA A 90 -1.06 5.55 -12.18
C ALA A 90 -0.22 6.77 -12.59
N GLY A 91 0.97 6.95 -11.99
CA GLY A 91 1.92 8.00 -12.35
C GLY A 91 2.75 7.62 -13.58
N GLN A 92 3.60 8.55 -14.01
CA GLN A 92 4.52 8.35 -15.13
C GLN A 92 5.96 8.32 -14.64
N ALA A 93 6.85 7.56 -15.29
CA ALA A 93 8.23 7.39 -14.85
C ALA A 93 9.01 8.72 -14.85
N GLU A 94 8.70 9.60 -15.80
CA GLU A 94 9.29 10.94 -15.97
C GLU A 94 9.06 11.83 -14.74
N ASP A 95 7.89 11.65 -14.10
CA ASP A 95 7.47 12.41 -12.92
C ASP A 95 7.64 11.59 -11.64
N ASN A 96 8.61 10.66 -11.65
CA ASN A 96 8.93 9.75 -10.54
C ASN A 96 7.70 8.98 -10.03
N TRP A 97 6.79 8.64 -10.94
CA TRP A 97 5.53 7.96 -10.67
C TRP A 97 4.65 8.72 -9.66
N SER A 98 4.65 10.07 -9.74
CA SER A 98 3.89 10.94 -8.86
C SER A 98 2.39 10.97 -9.18
N VAL A 99 1.57 10.84 -8.14
CA VAL A 99 0.11 10.89 -8.20
C VAL A 99 -0.44 11.71 -7.04
N VAL A 100 -1.46 12.52 -7.30
CA VAL A 100 -2.24 13.20 -6.24
C VAL A 100 -3.54 12.42 -6.01
N TRP A 101 -3.72 11.95 -4.78
CA TRP A 101 -4.90 11.22 -4.32
C TRP A 101 -5.77 12.10 -3.41
N ASP A 102 -7.08 11.89 -3.43
CA ASP A 102 -7.96 12.41 -2.37
C ASP A 102 -7.84 11.62 -1.07
N TYR A 103 -7.69 10.30 -1.19
CA TYR A 103 -7.17 9.41 -0.17
C TYR A 103 -6.55 8.17 -0.83
N HIS A 104 -5.71 7.46 -0.09
CA HIS A 104 -5.21 6.13 -0.48
C HIS A 104 -5.33 5.16 0.70
N VAL A 105 -5.40 3.87 0.42
CA VAL A 105 -5.47 2.83 1.45
C VAL A 105 -4.43 1.77 1.16
N VAL A 106 -3.62 1.45 2.17
CA VAL A 106 -2.61 0.38 2.12
C VAL A 106 -2.84 -0.61 3.26
N LEU A 107 -2.30 -1.81 3.12
CA LEU A 107 -2.21 -2.76 4.23
C LEU A 107 -0.82 -2.64 4.87
N VAL A 108 -0.77 -2.66 6.20
CA VAL A 108 0.49 -2.73 6.96
C VAL A 108 0.45 -3.96 7.84
N THR A 109 1.52 -4.74 7.81
CA THR A 109 1.71 -5.91 8.69
C THR A 109 2.90 -5.67 9.60
N HIS A 110 2.81 -6.10 10.86
CA HIS A 110 3.93 -6.09 11.81
C HIS A 110 4.11 -7.48 12.42
N LEU A 111 4.97 -8.29 11.82
CA LEU A 111 5.20 -9.70 12.20
C LEU A 111 6.67 -9.89 12.55
N ASP A 112 6.95 -10.51 13.70
CA ASP A 112 8.32 -10.82 14.14
C ASP A 112 9.30 -9.63 14.06
N SER A 113 8.84 -8.45 14.45
CA SER A 113 9.57 -7.16 14.39
C SER A 113 9.82 -6.60 12.99
N ILE A 114 9.26 -7.23 11.94
CA ILE A 114 9.34 -6.77 10.56
C ILE A 114 8.01 -6.08 10.20
N SER A 115 8.12 -4.84 9.72
CA SER A 115 6.99 -4.06 9.23
C SER A 115 7.00 -4.04 7.71
N MET A 116 5.90 -4.47 7.09
CA MET A 116 5.76 -4.46 5.63
C MET A 116 4.51 -3.68 5.23
N VAL A 117 4.60 -3.01 4.09
CA VAL A 117 3.46 -2.36 3.41
C VAL A 117 3.08 -3.22 2.21
N ILE A 118 1.79 -3.49 2.07
CA ILE A 118 1.21 -4.12 0.88
C ILE A 118 0.35 -3.08 0.17
N ASP A 119 0.79 -2.66 -1.01
CA ASP A 119 0.15 -1.65 -1.85
C ASP A 119 0.06 -2.15 -3.31
N PRO A 120 -1.13 -2.59 -3.78
CA PRO A 120 -1.33 -2.98 -5.17
C PRO A 120 -1.12 -1.86 -6.20
N ASP A 121 -1.15 -0.61 -5.75
CA ASP A 121 -0.96 0.58 -6.56
C ASP A 121 0.50 1.07 -6.59
N SER A 122 1.43 0.43 -5.86
CA SER A 122 2.85 0.81 -5.83
C SER A 122 3.66 0.21 -6.99
N VAL A 123 4.68 0.94 -7.46
CA VAL A 123 5.72 0.43 -8.37
C VAL A 123 6.96 -0.07 -7.64
N LEU A 124 7.03 0.05 -6.31
CA LEU A 124 8.11 -0.53 -5.48
C LEU A 124 7.99 -2.06 -5.34
N GLY A 125 6.86 -2.61 -5.78
CA GLY A 125 6.47 -4.00 -5.60
C GLY A 125 5.17 -4.09 -4.81
N LEU A 126 4.51 -5.26 -4.86
CA LEU A 126 3.27 -5.49 -4.10
C LEU A 126 3.51 -5.39 -2.59
N GLN A 127 4.66 -5.87 -2.13
CA GLN A 127 5.08 -5.86 -0.74
C GLN A 127 6.44 -5.15 -0.63
N THR A 128 6.54 -4.20 0.29
CA THR A 128 7.74 -3.37 0.49
C THR A 128 8.01 -3.22 1.98
N ASP A 129 9.28 -3.15 2.38
CA ASP A 129 9.66 -2.79 3.74
C ASP A 129 9.04 -1.42 4.12
N PHE A 130 8.61 -1.28 5.37
CA PHE A 130 7.90 -0.09 5.82
C PHE A 130 8.73 1.20 5.68
N ASP A 131 10.00 1.16 6.08
CA ASP A 131 10.86 2.34 6.03
C ASP A 131 11.22 2.72 4.59
N ASP A 132 11.45 1.71 3.74
CA ASP A 132 11.65 1.90 2.30
C ASP A 132 10.39 2.48 1.62
N TYR A 133 9.21 2.00 1.98
CA TYR A 133 7.95 2.50 1.45
C TYR A 133 7.72 3.96 1.85
N VAL A 134 7.89 4.29 3.13
CA VAL A 134 7.67 5.64 3.66
C VAL A 134 8.64 6.64 3.00
N SER A 135 9.94 6.29 2.95
CA SER A 135 10.97 7.17 2.42
C SER A 135 10.86 7.43 0.91
N GLN A 136 10.35 6.47 0.14
CA GLN A 136 10.25 6.59 -1.31
C GLN A 136 8.89 7.09 -1.81
N THR A 137 7.83 6.93 -1.02
CA THR A 137 6.45 7.25 -1.43
C THR A 137 6.04 8.66 -1.00
N PHE A 138 6.39 9.10 0.21
CA PHE A 138 5.88 10.36 0.76
C PHE A 138 6.80 11.54 0.43
N VAL A 139 6.26 12.55 -0.27
CA VAL A 139 6.98 13.81 -0.56
C VAL A 139 7.14 14.68 0.69
N GLN A 140 6.18 14.60 1.62
CA GLN A 140 6.20 15.30 2.90
C GLN A 140 5.80 14.33 4.02
N PRO A 141 6.62 14.17 5.10
CA PRO A 141 6.33 13.25 6.19
C PRO A 141 5.04 13.60 6.97
N THR A 142 4.54 14.83 6.84
CA THR A 142 3.38 15.36 7.57
C THR A 142 2.04 14.88 7.02
N CYS A 143 2.00 14.15 5.90
CA CYS A 143 0.77 13.62 5.30
C CYS A 143 0.18 12.40 6.03
N ILE A 144 0.80 11.95 7.13
CA ILE A 144 0.28 10.85 7.95
C ILE A 144 -0.75 11.41 8.96
N LEU A 145 -1.92 11.83 8.47
CA LEU A 145 -3.06 12.10 9.34
C LEU A 145 -4.07 10.95 9.29
N GLY A 146 -3.76 9.92 10.07
CA GLY A 146 -4.71 9.10 10.83
C GLY A 146 -5.52 8.05 10.07
N TYR A 147 -5.29 6.77 10.40
CA TYR A 147 -6.25 5.89 11.09
C TYR A 147 -5.67 4.46 11.04
N PHE A 148 -4.92 4.07 12.08
CA PHE A 148 -4.62 2.65 12.31
C PHE A 148 -5.87 2.02 12.91
N LYS A 149 -6.59 1.21 12.12
CA LYS A 149 -7.60 0.33 12.69
C LYS A 149 -7.03 -1.08 12.73
N PRO A 150 -6.72 -1.62 13.92
CA PRO A 150 -6.39 -3.03 14.03
C PRO A 150 -7.56 -3.85 13.45
N LEU A 151 -7.25 -4.86 12.63
CA LEU A 151 -8.27 -5.67 11.98
C LEU A 151 -9.13 -6.43 13.00
N SER A 152 -8.57 -6.73 14.19
CA SER A 152 -9.31 -7.28 15.33
C SER A 152 -10.49 -6.39 15.80
N ALA A 153 -10.43 -5.07 15.60
CA ALA A 153 -11.51 -4.14 15.96
C ALA A 153 -12.53 -3.88 14.80
N THR A 154 -12.17 -4.23 13.56
CA THR A 154 -12.87 -3.73 12.36
C THR A 154 -13.82 -4.74 11.72
N ILE A 155 -13.52 -6.04 11.81
CA ILE A 155 -14.37 -7.06 11.18
C ILE A 155 -15.75 -7.17 11.87
N GLN A 156 -15.89 -6.68 13.11
CA GLN A 156 -17.16 -6.72 13.83
C GLN A 156 -18.03 -5.47 13.71
N SER A 157 -17.51 -4.28 13.34
CA SER A 157 -18.24 -3.03 13.63
C SER A 157 -18.62 -2.13 12.45
N ARG A 158 -18.03 -2.24 11.24
CA ARG A 158 -18.30 -1.22 10.19
C ARG A 158 -18.51 -1.71 8.75
N LEU A 159 -18.53 -3.01 8.49
CA LEU A 159 -18.83 -3.54 7.14
C LEU A 159 -20.33 -3.61 6.79
N CYS A 160 -21.22 -3.18 7.70
CA CYS A 160 -22.66 -3.21 7.44
C CYS A 160 -23.37 -1.99 8.06
N ARG A 161 -23.19 -0.80 7.48
CA ARG A 161 -24.26 0.22 7.45
C ARG A 161 -24.27 0.87 6.08
N ARG A 162 -25.31 0.50 5.32
CA ARG A 162 -25.83 1.25 4.18
C ARG A 162 -26.25 2.64 4.63
#